data_AF-A0A9E4ZLV1-F1
#
_entry.id   AF-A0A9E4ZLV1-F1
#
_cell.length_a   1.000
_cell.length_b   1.000
_cell.length_c   1.000
_cell.angle_alpha   90.00
_cell.angle_beta   90.00
_cell.angle_gamma   90.00
#
_symmetry.space_group_name_H-M   'P 1'
#
loop_
_entity.id
_entity.type
_entity.pdbx_description
1 polymer ?
#
loop_
_entity_poly.entity_id
_entity_poly.type
_entity_poly.pdbx_seq_one_letter_code
_entity_poly.pdbx_strand_id
1 'polypeptide(L)'
;MGFGLALSFILLIVIIIIIVYYSRKINKIQQQAQQQAQSMFSQWVQQHSNEIRSQIEQSVETKYKAELDKWKLQVEEQIRRDAITKSVNTLLGKIGEEFAPLLIAQRYNINPKDFRHLGSPVDFIAFKGLSDDSEAEIIFFEIKTGKGTSLTDREKKVRDAIISKKVRYEVVNLNQIMEETKKKMNEEINMMFNENNDNTQK
;
A
#
# COMPACT_ATOMS: atom_id res chain seq x y z
N MET A 1 -65.15 56.15 -75.58
CA MET A 1 -63.90 55.47 -75.15
C MET A 1 -63.96 54.86 -73.74
N GLY A 2 -64.92 55.20 -72.87
CA GLY A 2 -64.93 54.70 -71.47
C GLY A 2 -65.35 53.25 -71.22
N PHE A 3 -66.19 52.65 -72.07
CA PHE A 3 -66.76 51.31 -71.82
C PHE A 3 -65.74 50.16 -71.94
N GLY A 4 -64.77 50.27 -72.87
CA GLY A 4 -63.71 49.26 -73.05
C GLY A 4 -62.69 49.24 -71.91
N LEU A 5 -62.41 50.41 -71.31
CA LEU A 5 -61.55 50.53 -70.13
C LEU A 5 -62.21 49.86 -68.90
N ALA A 6 -63.52 50.02 -68.73
CA ALA A 6 -64.26 49.37 -67.65
C ALA A 6 -64.24 47.84 -67.77
N LEU A 7 -64.44 47.29 -68.98
CA LEU A 7 -64.40 45.84 -69.22
C LEU A 7 -63.00 45.26 -68.97
N SER A 8 -61.94 45.97 -69.40
CA SER A 8 -60.56 45.57 -69.13
C SER A 8 -60.24 45.55 -67.63
N PHE A 9 -60.76 46.53 -66.88
CA PHE A 9 -60.59 46.59 -65.43
C PHE A 9 -61.29 45.42 -64.72
N ILE A 10 -62.50 45.06 -65.15
CA ILE A 10 -63.25 43.91 -64.62
C ILE A 10 -62.48 42.61 -64.89
N LEU A 11 -61.95 42.43 -66.11
CA LEU A 11 -61.22 41.23 -66.49
C LEU A 11 -59.91 41.09 -65.69
N LEU A 12 -59.22 42.20 -65.43
CA LEU A 12 -58.03 42.25 -64.59
C LEU A 12 -58.34 41.90 -63.13
N ILE A 13 -59.45 42.39 -62.59
CA ILE A 13 -59.93 42.00 -61.24
C ILE A 13 -60.20 40.49 -61.17
N VAL A 14 -60.87 39.93 -62.18
CA VAL A 14 -61.15 38.48 -62.24
C VAL A 14 -59.86 37.67 -62.28
N ILE A 15 -58.87 38.09 -63.08
CA ILE A 15 -57.55 37.45 -63.13
C ILE A 15 -56.84 37.52 -61.77
N ILE A 16 -56.86 38.68 -61.10
CA ILE A 16 -56.28 38.84 -59.76
C ILE A 16 -56.94 37.89 -58.77
N ILE A 17 -58.28 37.79 -58.78
CA ILE A 17 -59.02 36.89 -57.90
C ILE A 17 -58.62 35.43 -58.14
N ILE A 18 -58.46 35.02 -59.40
CA ILE A 18 -58.01 33.68 -59.77
C ILE A 18 -56.59 33.43 -59.26
N ILE A 19 -55.66 34.36 -59.47
CA ILE A 19 -54.27 34.24 -58.99
C ILE A 19 -54.23 34.12 -57.47
N VAL A 20 -54.99 34.96 -56.75
CA VAL A 20 -55.08 34.92 -55.29
C VAL A 20 -55.71 33.61 -54.79
N TYR A 21 -56.71 33.09 -55.51
CA TYR A 21 -57.32 31.80 -55.19
C TYR A 21 -56.32 30.64 -55.32
N TYR A 22 -55.60 30.56 -56.43
CA TYR A 22 -54.60 29.51 -56.66
C TYR A 22 -53.38 29.67 -55.75
N SER A 23 -52.92 30.89 -55.47
CA SER A 23 -51.81 31.12 -54.53
C SER A 23 -52.16 30.66 -53.11
N ARG A 24 -53.37 30.96 -52.62
CA ARG A 24 -53.86 30.47 -51.33
C ARG A 24 -53.96 28.94 -51.29
N LYS A 25 -54.43 28.32 -52.38
CA LYS A 25 -54.54 26.86 -52.48
C LYS A 25 -53.17 26.18 -52.45
N ILE A 26 -52.19 26.70 -53.20
CA ILE A 26 -50.81 26.18 -53.23
C ILE A 26 -50.14 26.33 -51.87
N ASN A 27 -50.25 27.53 -51.26
CA ASN A 27 -49.67 27.79 -49.95
C ASN A 27 -50.24 26.85 -48.88
N LYS A 28 -51.54 26.54 -48.93
CA LYS A 28 -52.18 25.62 -47.99
C LYS A 28 -51.67 24.18 -48.14
N ILE A 29 -51.51 23.71 -49.39
CA ILE A 29 -50.95 22.36 -49.67
C ILE A 29 -49.50 22.28 -49.19
N GLN A 30 -48.71 23.33 -49.43
CA GLN A 30 -47.32 23.38 -49.00
C GLN A 30 -47.19 23.39 -47.47
N GLN A 31 -48.04 24.15 -46.77
CA GLN A 31 -48.09 24.15 -45.31
C GLN A 31 -48.47 22.77 -44.74
N GLN A 32 -49.46 22.10 -45.33
CA GLN A 32 -49.85 20.75 -44.92
C GLN A 32 -48.74 19.73 -45.17
N ALA A 33 -48.10 19.80 -46.34
CA ALA A 33 -46.96 18.94 -46.66
C ALA A 33 -45.78 19.17 -45.68
N GLN A 34 -45.51 20.42 -45.31
CA GLN A 34 -44.49 20.76 -44.31
C GLN A 34 -44.84 20.24 -42.91
N GLN A 35 -46.08 20.42 -42.46
CA GLN A 35 -46.53 19.92 -41.16
C GLN A 35 -46.46 18.38 -41.11
N GLN A 36 -46.89 17.71 -42.17
CA GLN A 36 -46.78 16.25 -42.30
C GLN A 36 -45.32 15.79 -42.33
N ALA A 37 -44.45 16.48 -43.07
CA ALA A 37 -43.02 16.17 -43.09
C ALA A 37 -42.39 16.32 -41.70
N GLN A 38 -42.74 17.38 -40.96
CA GLN A 38 -42.27 17.60 -39.59
C GLN A 38 -42.77 16.54 -38.61
N SER A 39 -44.05 16.16 -38.68
CA SER A 39 -44.59 15.10 -37.83
C SER A 39 -43.97 13.74 -38.13
N MET A 40 -43.81 13.39 -39.41
CA MET A 40 -43.16 12.16 -39.84
C MET A 40 -41.69 12.12 -39.41
N PHE A 41 -40.96 13.23 -39.56
CA PHE A 41 -39.57 13.34 -39.08
C PHE A 41 -39.49 13.16 -37.57
N SER A 42 -40.39 13.80 -36.81
CA SER A 42 -40.40 13.69 -35.34
C SER A 42 -40.71 12.27 -34.87
N GLN A 43 -41.66 11.60 -35.52
CA GLN A 43 -41.99 10.20 -35.25
C GLN A 43 -40.82 9.26 -35.61
N TRP A 44 -40.20 9.45 -36.77
CA TRP A 44 -39.04 8.68 -37.22
C TRP A 44 -37.86 8.84 -36.24
N VAL A 45 -37.56 10.08 -35.82
CA VAL A 45 -36.53 10.36 -34.80
C VAL A 45 -36.88 9.64 -33.50
N GLN A 46 -38.12 9.76 -33.03
CA GLN A 46 -38.54 9.16 -31.75
C GLN A 46 -38.46 7.63 -31.78
N GLN A 47 -38.85 7.00 -32.89
CA GLN A 47 -38.80 5.55 -33.06
C GLN A 47 -37.36 5.03 -33.01
N HIS A 48 -36.44 5.64 -33.77
CA HIS A 48 -35.06 5.15 -33.84
C HIS A 48 -34.15 5.63 -32.71
N SER A 49 -34.52 6.71 -32.00
CA SER A 49 -33.72 7.20 -30.86
C SER A 49 -33.55 6.14 -29.78
N ASN A 50 -34.59 5.36 -29.49
CA ASN A 50 -34.54 4.35 -28.43
C ASN A 50 -33.71 3.13 -28.83
N GLU A 51 -33.82 2.70 -30.08
CA GLU A 51 -33.03 1.58 -30.62
C GLU A 51 -31.55 1.93 -30.68
N ILE A 52 -31.22 3.11 -31.22
CA ILE A 52 -29.84 3.60 -31.31
C ILE A 52 -29.25 3.78 -29.91
N ARG A 53 -30.00 4.39 -28.98
CA ARG A 53 -29.54 4.54 -27.58
C ARG A 53 -29.28 3.19 -26.93
N SER A 54 -30.22 2.25 -27.04
CA SER A 54 -30.07 0.91 -26.46
C SER A 54 -28.86 0.17 -27.02
N GLN A 55 -28.61 0.25 -28.34
CA GLN A 55 -27.43 -0.37 -28.96
C GLN A 55 -26.12 0.30 -28.50
N ILE A 56 -26.09 1.63 -28.43
CA ILE A 56 -24.93 2.36 -27.91
C ILE A 56 -24.68 1.94 -26.47
N GLU A 57 -25.69 1.99 -25.61
CA GLU A 57 -25.59 1.60 -24.19
C GLU A 57 -25.09 0.16 -24.04
N GLN A 58 -25.64 -0.80 -24.78
CA GLN A 58 -25.20 -2.20 -24.75
C GLN A 58 -23.76 -2.37 -25.23
N SER A 59 -23.36 -1.69 -26.31
CA SER A 59 -22.00 -1.76 -26.83
C SER A 59 -20.98 -1.16 -25.85
N VAL A 60 -21.37 -0.06 -25.20
CA VAL A 60 -20.58 0.63 -24.19
C VAL A 60 -20.45 -0.22 -22.94
N GLU A 61 -21.55 -0.78 -22.44
CA GLU A 61 -21.57 -1.66 -21.29
C GLU A 61 -20.72 -2.91 -21.52
N THR A 62 -20.86 -3.55 -22.69
CA THR A 62 -20.08 -4.73 -23.06
C THR A 62 -18.58 -4.42 -23.11
N LYS A 63 -18.21 -3.29 -23.71
CA LYS A 63 -16.81 -2.86 -23.80
C LYS A 63 -16.23 -2.57 -22.41
N TYR A 64 -16.95 -1.83 -21.57
CA TYR A 64 -16.49 -1.51 -20.21
C TYR A 64 -16.42 -2.75 -19.31
N LYS A 65 -17.36 -3.70 -19.43
CA LYS A 65 -17.28 -4.97 -18.70
C LYS A 65 -16.03 -5.75 -19.08
N ALA A 66 -15.74 -5.90 -20.38
CA ALA A 66 -14.55 -6.59 -20.85
C ALA A 66 -13.25 -5.90 -20.40
N GLU A 67 -13.21 -4.57 -20.44
CA GLU A 67 -12.05 -3.79 -19.98
C GLU A 67 -11.86 -3.89 -18.47
N LEU A 68 -12.96 -3.85 -17.70
CA LEU A 68 -12.95 -4.05 -16.25
C LEU A 68 -12.45 -5.45 -15.87
N ASP A 69 -12.92 -6.49 -16.55
CA ASP A 69 -12.49 -7.86 -16.27
C ASP A 69 -11.01 -8.06 -16.61
N LYS A 70 -10.54 -7.46 -17.71
CA LYS A 70 -9.10 -7.44 -18.05
C LYS A 70 -8.29 -6.71 -16.98
N TRP A 71 -8.75 -5.55 -16.52
CA TRP A 71 -8.10 -4.79 -15.47
C TRP A 71 -8.04 -5.58 -14.14
N LYS A 72 -9.14 -6.24 -13.75
CA LYS A 72 -9.18 -7.11 -12.56
C LYS A 72 -8.13 -8.21 -12.62
N LEU A 73 -8.02 -8.91 -13.75
CA LEU A 73 -7.01 -9.96 -13.94
C LEU A 73 -5.58 -9.42 -13.79
N GLN A 74 -5.29 -8.27 -14.38
CA GLN A 74 -3.96 -7.64 -14.29
C GLN A 74 -3.63 -7.20 -12.86
N VAL A 75 -4.59 -6.59 -12.17
CA VAL A 75 -4.41 -6.13 -10.78
C VAL A 75 -4.27 -7.32 -9.84
N GLU A 76 -5.07 -8.38 -10.02
CA GLU A 76 -4.96 -9.59 -9.22
C GLU A 76 -3.58 -10.25 -9.36
N GLU A 77 -3.04 -10.31 -10.58
CA GLU A 77 -1.70 -10.83 -10.83
C GLU A 77 -0.62 -9.98 -10.14
N GLN A 78 -0.73 -8.65 -10.22
CA GLN A 78 0.19 -7.74 -9.52
C GLN A 78 0.12 -7.90 -8.01
N ILE A 79 -1.08 -7.90 -7.43
CA ILE A 79 -1.29 -8.09 -5.98
C ILE A 79 -0.72 -9.43 -5.53
N ARG A 80 -0.94 -10.49 -6.31
CA ARG A 80 -0.42 -11.84 -6.01
C ARG A 80 1.10 -11.86 -6.03
N ARG A 81 1.72 -11.28 -7.05
CA ARG A 81 3.19 -11.17 -7.15
C ARG A 81 3.76 -10.37 -5.98
N ASP A 82 3.18 -9.21 -5.68
CA ASP A 82 3.60 -8.36 -4.56
C ASP A 82 3.48 -9.05 -3.21
N ALA A 83 2.38 -9.77 -2.97
CA ALA A 83 2.16 -10.53 -1.75
C ALA A 83 3.20 -11.65 -1.60
N ILE A 84 3.50 -12.38 -2.69
CA ILE A 84 4.56 -13.40 -2.71
C ILE A 84 5.92 -12.76 -2.42
N THR A 85 6.29 -11.68 -3.11
CA THR A 85 7.59 -11.02 -2.92
C THR A 85 7.76 -10.49 -1.50
N LYS A 86 6.72 -9.86 -0.92
CA LYS A 86 6.76 -9.38 0.47
C LYS A 86 6.87 -10.54 1.46
N SER A 87 6.10 -11.61 1.24
CA SER A 87 6.15 -12.81 2.08
C SER A 87 7.53 -13.47 2.04
N VAL A 88 8.07 -13.66 0.83
CA VAL A 88 9.42 -14.23 0.61
C VAL A 88 10.49 -13.35 1.26
N ASN A 89 10.46 -12.03 1.08
CA ASN A 89 11.44 -11.14 1.69
C ASN A 89 11.34 -11.12 3.23
N THR A 90 10.13 -11.20 3.78
CA THR A 90 9.92 -11.29 5.23
C THR A 90 10.41 -12.64 5.77
N LEU A 91 10.14 -13.72 5.05
CA LEU A 91 10.60 -15.07 5.39
C LEU A 91 12.13 -15.15 5.33
N LEU A 92 12.75 -14.61 4.27
CA LEU A 92 14.21 -14.51 4.14
C LEU A 92 14.84 -13.60 5.20
N GLY A 93 14.17 -12.55 5.66
CA GLY A 93 14.62 -11.74 6.80
C GLY A 93 14.66 -12.57 8.08
N LYS A 94 13.56 -13.26 8.39
CA LYS A 94 13.44 -14.13 9.58
C LYS A 94 14.41 -15.32 9.55
N ILE A 95 14.50 -16.00 8.41
CA ILE A 95 15.47 -17.08 8.17
C ILE A 95 16.88 -16.51 8.22
N GLY A 96 17.12 -15.31 7.68
CA GLY A 96 18.42 -14.65 7.74
C GLY A 96 18.88 -14.36 9.16
N GLU A 97 17.96 -14.04 10.08
CA GLU A 97 18.24 -13.84 11.50
C GLU A 97 18.50 -15.15 12.23
N GLU A 98 17.69 -16.19 11.97
CA GLU A 98 17.80 -17.49 12.64
C GLU A 98 18.97 -18.35 12.11
N PHE A 99 19.30 -18.21 10.83
CA PHE A 99 20.40 -18.91 10.15
C PHE A 99 21.62 -18.03 9.90
N ALA A 100 21.63 -16.78 10.39
CA ALA A 100 22.79 -15.88 10.36
C ALA A 100 24.09 -16.59 10.79
N PRO A 101 24.12 -17.39 11.88
CA PRO A 101 25.32 -18.11 12.28
C PRO A 101 25.92 -19.00 11.19
N LEU A 102 25.11 -19.66 10.36
CA LEU A 102 25.63 -20.53 9.29
C LEU A 102 26.23 -19.71 8.13
N LEU A 103 25.58 -18.62 7.74
CA LEU A 103 26.07 -17.73 6.68
C LEU A 103 27.33 -16.98 7.12
N ILE A 104 27.40 -16.58 8.39
CA ILE A 104 28.53 -15.88 8.98
C ILE A 104 29.70 -16.84 9.25
N ALA A 105 29.41 -18.05 9.73
CA ALA A 105 30.42 -19.09 9.99
C ALA A 105 31.32 -19.32 8.78
N GLN A 106 30.75 -19.44 7.58
CA GLN A 106 31.54 -19.61 6.36
C GLN A 106 32.36 -18.36 6.02
N ARG A 107 31.80 -17.15 6.15
CA ARG A 107 32.50 -15.89 5.83
C ARG A 107 33.67 -15.60 6.77
N TYR A 108 33.49 -15.86 8.06
CA TYR A 108 34.49 -15.53 9.09
C TYR A 108 35.34 -16.75 9.52
N ASN A 109 35.12 -17.90 8.85
CA ASN A 109 35.82 -19.15 9.09
C ASN A 109 35.73 -19.58 10.56
N ILE A 110 34.51 -19.51 11.12
CA ILE A 110 34.19 -19.81 12.51
C ILE A 110 33.41 -21.12 12.55
N ASN A 111 33.76 -22.02 13.48
CA ASN A 111 32.97 -23.21 13.72
C ASN A 111 31.56 -22.82 14.22
N PRO A 112 30.45 -23.29 13.61
CA PRO A 112 29.10 -22.97 14.05
C PRO A 112 28.84 -23.25 15.54
N LYS A 113 29.57 -24.21 16.15
CA LYS A 113 29.48 -24.54 17.59
C LYS A 113 30.00 -23.42 18.50
N ASP A 114 30.81 -22.51 17.98
CA ASP A 114 31.41 -21.41 18.75
C ASP A 114 30.50 -20.17 18.83
N PHE A 115 29.35 -20.18 18.15
CA PHE A 115 28.37 -19.09 18.24
C PHE A 115 27.46 -19.23 19.45
N ARG A 116 27.16 -18.10 20.09
CA ARG A 116 26.12 -17.96 21.13
C ARG A 116 25.24 -16.78 20.78
N HIS A 117 23.93 -16.98 20.86
CA HIS A 117 22.94 -15.92 20.70
C HIS A 117 22.81 -15.13 22.00
N LEU A 118 22.72 -13.80 21.88
CA LEU A 118 22.55 -12.86 23.01
C LEU A 118 21.32 -11.97 22.79
N GLY A 119 21.18 -11.37 21.61
CA GLY A 119 20.15 -10.39 21.27
C GLY A 119 20.58 -8.93 21.46
N SER A 120 19.75 -7.98 21.00
CA SER A 120 20.06 -6.54 21.01
C SER A 120 20.59 -6.04 22.37
N PRO A 121 21.68 -5.24 22.40
CA PRO A 121 22.33 -4.54 21.27
C PRO A 121 23.47 -5.30 20.58
N VAL A 122 23.61 -6.61 20.81
CA VAL A 122 24.56 -7.49 20.11
C VAL A 122 23.90 -8.84 19.88
N ASP A 123 23.44 -9.13 18.67
CA ASP A 123 22.72 -10.38 18.39
C ASP A 123 23.50 -11.66 18.70
N PHE A 124 24.78 -11.75 18.30
CA PHE A 124 25.61 -12.93 18.54
C PHE A 124 27.01 -12.61 19.06
N ILE A 125 27.57 -13.54 19.82
CA ILE A 125 28.99 -13.61 20.12
C ILE A 125 29.55 -14.92 19.57
N ALA A 126 30.73 -14.88 18.96
CA ALA A 126 31.47 -16.07 18.56
C ALA A 126 32.79 -16.14 19.33
N PHE A 127 33.08 -17.34 19.84
CA PHE A 127 34.35 -17.66 20.49
C PHE A 127 35.20 -18.52 19.56
N LYS A 128 35.62 -17.93 18.44
CA LYS A 128 36.30 -18.64 17.36
C LYS A 128 37.55 -19.33 17.90
N GLY A 129 37.67 -20.61 17.57
CA GLY A 129 38.84 -21.42 17.90
C GLY A 129 38.69 -22.23 19.18
N LEU A 130 37.62 -22.02 19.97
CA LEU A 130 37.36 -22.83 21.16
C LEU A 130 37.00 -24.28 20.82
N SER A 131 36.20 -24.52 19.78
CA SER A 131 35.85 -25.90 19.38
C SER A 131 36.98 -26.64 18.67
N ASP A 132 37.94 -25.90 18.10
CA ASP A 132 38.99 -26.43 17.23
C ASP A 132 40.38 -26.44 17.92
N ASP A 133 40.45 -26.17 19.24
CA ASP A 133 41.66 -26.08 20.06
C ASP A 133 42.74 -25.15 19.46
N SER A 134 42.30 -23.98 19.01
CA SER A 134 43.16 -22.95 18.42
C SER A 134 43.10 -21.64 19.21
N GLU A 135 43.90 -20.65 18.82
CA GLU A 135 43.92 -19.34 19.49
C GLU A 135 42.52 -18.71 19.49
N ALA A 136 42.03 -18.39 20.69
CA ALA A 136 40.67 -17.91 20.88
C ALA A 136 40.51 -16.45 20.44
N GLU A 137 39.62 -16.20 19.49
CA GLU A 137 39.21 -14.87 19.05
C GLU A 137 37.73 -14.64 19.39
N ILE A 138 37.42 -13.57 20.12
CA ILE A 138 36.05 -13.22 20.51
C ILE A 138 35.52 -12.16 19.54
N ILE A 139 34.44 -12.49 18.82
CA ILE A 139 33.84 -11.62 17.82
C ILE A 139 32.38 -11.35 18.19
N PHE A 140 32.00 -10.07 18.19
CA PHE A 140 30.62 -9.63 18.44
C PHE A 140 29.94 -9.30 17.11
N PHE A 141 28.72 -9.79 16.92
CA PHE A 141 27.94 -9.58 15.70
C PHE A 141 26.61 -8.94 16.03
N GLU A 142 26.30 -7.87 15.30
CA GLU A 142 24.95 -7.31 15.18
C GLU A 142 24.48 -7.56 13.74
N ILE A 143 23.32 -8.20 13.59
CA ILE A 143 22.80 -8.65 12.30
C ILE A 143 21.73 -7.67 11.85
N LYS A 144 21.94 -7.05 10.68
CA LYS A 144 20.93 -6.21 10.04
C LYS A 144 20.42 -6.89 8.77
N THR A 145 19.10 -7.08 8.70
CA THR A 145 18.41 -7.56 7.50
C THR A 145 17.64 -6.41 6.84
N GLY A 146 17.60 -6.37 5.49
CA GLY A 146 16.80 -5.39 4.74
C GLY A 146 17.41 -3.99 4.56
N LYS A 147 16.55 -2.98 4.31
CA LYS A 147 16.95 -1.62 3.89
C LYS A 147 17.51 -0.73 5.02
N GLY A 148 17.29 -1.10 6.29
CA GLY A 148 17.82 -0.39 7.45
C GLY A 148 19.09 -1.04 7.98
N THR A 149 20.25 -0.71 7.40
CA THR A 149 21.55 -1.31 7.76
C THR A 149 22.32 -0.51 8.83
N SER A 150 21.76 0.59 9.30
CA SER A 150 22.43 1.46 10.28
C SER A 150 22.24 0.94 11.71
N LEU A 151 23.29 1.04 12.51
CA LEU A 151 23.23 0.70 13.94
C LEU A 151 22.35 1.71 14.71
N THR A 152 21.61 1.22 15.71
CA THR A 152 20.93 2.06 16.69
C THR A 152 21.93 2.74 17.63
N ASP A 153 21.53 3.78 18.36
CA ASP A 153 22.44 4.47 19.27
C ASP A 153 22.92 3.59 20.43
N ARG A 154 22.14 2.58 20.83
CA ARG A 154 22.55 1.58 21.81
C ARG A 154 23.62 0.64 21.25
N GLU A 155 23.43 0.15 20.02
CA GLU A 155 24.41 -0.69 19.30
C GLU A 155 25.72 0.06 19.05
N LYS A 156 25.65 1.34 18.63
CA LYS A 156 26.84 2.19 18.44
C LYS A 156 27.66 2.30 19.72
N LYS A 157 27.01 2.53 20.87
CA LYS A 157 27.72 2.60 22.17
C LYS A 157 28.48 1.31 22.49
N VAL A 158 27.89 0.15 22.22
CA VAL A 158 28.56 -1.14 22.45
C VAL A 158 29.72 -1.34 21.47
N ARG A 159 29.51 -1.08 20.17
CA ARG A 159 30.58 -1.10 19.16
C ARG A 159 31.76 -0.22 19.58
N ASP A 160 31.48 1.02 19.99
CA ASP A 160 32.52 1.99 20.35
C ASP A 160 33.27 1.57 21.62
N ALA A 161 32.59 0.93 22.59
CA ALA A 161 33.23 0.33 23.75
C ALA A 161 34.18 -0.81 23.37
N ILE A 162 33.77 -1.69 22.45
CA ILE A 162 34.60 -2.79 21.94
C ILE A 162 35.82 -2.25 21.18
N ILE A 163 35.62 -1.30 20.26
CA ILE A 163 36.72 -0.65 19.50
C ILE A 163 37.71 0.04 20.44
N SER A 164 37.19 0.69 21.49
CA SER A 164 38.02 1.34 22.52
C SER A 164 38.64 0.37 23.52
N LYS A 165 38.53 -0.95 23.31
CA LYS A 165 39.01 -2.03 24.19
C LYS A 165 38.50 -1.93 25.65
N LYS A 166 37.31 -1.37 25.84
CA LYS A 166 36.63 -1.30 27.15
C LYS A 166 35.84 -2.58 27.44
N VAL A 167 36.49 -3.73 27.28
CA VAL A 167 35.92 -5.07 27.49
C VAL A 167 36.72 -5.78 28.57
N ARG A 168 36.05 -6.44 29.52
CA ARG A 168 36.67 -7.15 30.65
C ARG A 168 36.13 -8.57 30.74
N TYR A 169 37.03 -9.51 31.05
CA TYR A 169 36.68 -10.87 31.45
C TYR A 169 36.84 -10.98 32.97
N GLU A 170 35.76 -11.33 33.68
CA GLU A 170 35.72 -11.37 35.14
C GLU A 170 35.16 -12.71 35.59
N VAL A 171 35.93 -13.44 36.39
CA VAL A 171 35.50 -14.72 36.96
C VAL A 171 34.88 -14.44 38.32
N VAL A 172 33.58 -14.68 38.41
CA VAL A 172 32.81 -14.39 39.61
C VAL A 172 32.43 -15.70 40.30
N ASN A 173 32.80 -15.84 41.58
CA ASN A 173 32.37 -16.96 42.41
C ASN A 173 31.09 -16.59 43.15
N LEU A 174 29.97 -17.17 42.72
CA LEU A 174 28.65 -16.93 43.31
C LEU A 174 28.58 -17.31 44.79
N ASN A 175 29.27 -18.37 45.22
CA ASN A 175 29.22 -18.81 46.62
C ASN A 175 29.79 -17.73 47.55
N GLN A 176 30.90 -17.11 47.17
CA GLN A 176 31.50 -16.05 47.95
C GLN A 176 30.59 -14.83 48.04
N ILE A 177 30.01 -14.40 46.91
CA ILE A 177 29.07 -13.27 46.89
C ILE A 177 27.84 -13.57 47.75
N MET A 178 27.31 -14.79 47.68
CA MET A 178 26.16 -15.20 48.47
C MET A 178 26.47 -15.18 49.97
N GLU A 179 27.65 -15.67 50.39
CA GLU A 179 28.06 -15.62 51.79
C GLU A 179 28.27 -14.19 52.29
N GLU A 180 28.90 -13.31 51.48
CA GLU A 180 29.04 -11.89 51.80
C GLU A 180 27.67 -11.19 51.91
N THR A 181 26.73 -11.53 51.03
CA THR A 181 25.36 -10.97 51.02
C THR A 181 24.56 -11.46 52.22
N LYS A 182 24.61 -12.76 52.54
CA LYS A 182 23.98 -13.32 53.75
C LYS A 182 24.52 -12.68 55.01
N LYS A 183 25.84 -12.46 55.08
CA LYS A 183 26.47 -11.82 56.23
C LYS A 183 25.96 -10.39 56.43
N LYS A 184 25.92 -9.59 55.36
CA LYS A 184 25.36 -8.22 55.40
C LYS A 184 23.89 -8.20 55.80
N MET A 185 23.06 -9.08 55.23
CA MET A 185 21.65 -9.20 55.64
C MET A 185 21.50 -9.56 57.12
N ASN A 186 22.29 -10.52 57.63
CA ASN A 186 22.26 -10.88 59.05
C ASN A 186 22.71 -9.74 59.96
N GLU A 187 23.73 -8.97 59.55
CA GLU A 187 24.17 -7.77 60.28
C GLU A 187 23.07 -6.71 60.34
N GLU A 188 22.40 -6.41 59.21
CA GLU A 188 21.27 -5.47 59.16
C GLU A 188 20.07 -5.94 60.00
N ILE A 189 19.71 -7.22 59.90
CA ILE A 189 18.62 -7.81 60.70
C ILE A 189 18.93 -7.66 62.20
N ASN A 190 20.15 -7.96 62.62
CA ASN A 190 20.55 -7.84 64.03
C ASN A 190 20.53 -6.38 64.50
N MET A 191 20.91 -5.41 63.65
CA MET A 191 20.78 -3.98 63.98
C MET A 191 19.31 -3.59 64.18
N MET A 192 18.41 -4.01 63.28
CA MET A 192 16.97 -3.71 63.42
C MET A 192 16.35 -4.33 64.68
N PHE A 193 16.75 -5.54 65.07
CA PHE A 193 16.27 -6.16 66.31
C PHE A 193 16.81 -5.46 67.56
N ASN A 194 18.06 -5.01 67.55
CA ASN A 194 18.65 -4.31 68.69
C ASN A 194 18.06 -2.89 68.87
N GLU A 195 17.82 -2.15 67.78
CA GLU A 195 17.16 -0.82 67.84
C GLU A 195 15.71 -0.90 68.37
N ASN A 196 14.99 -1.97 68.04
CA ASN A 196 13.63 -2.16 68.56
C ASN A 196 13.63 -2.54 70.06
N ASN A 197 14.60 -3.33 70.52
CA ASN A 197 14.70 -3.69 71.94
C ASN A 197 15.07 -2.50 72.83
N ASP A 198 15.92 -1.57 72.37
CA ASP A 198 16.26 -0.34 73.11
C ASP A 198 15.08 0.64 73.23
N ASN A 199 14.17 0.65 72.26
CA ASN A 199 12.97 1.49 72.30
C ASN A 199 11.83 0.91 73.16
N THR A 200 11.87 -0.37 73.52
CA THR A 200 10.84 -1.01 74.38
C THR A 200 11.18 -0.98 75.88
N GLN A 201 12.39 -0.56 76.26
CA GLN A 201 12.85 -0.48 77.66
C GLN A 201 12.88 0.95 78.24
N LYS A 202 12.36 1.95 77.52
CA LYS A 202 12.13 3.32 77.99
C LYS A 202 10.64 3.57 78.21
#